data_AF-A0A662SDD9-F1
#
_entry.id   AF-A0A662SDD9-F1
#
_cell.length_a   1.000
_cell.length_b   1.000
_cell.length_c   1.000
_cell.angle_alpha   90.00
_cell.angle_beta   90.00
_cell.angle_gamma   90.00
#
_symmetry.space_group_name_H-M   'P 1'
#
loop_
_entity.id
_entity.type
_entity.pdbx_description
1 polymer ?
#
loop_
_entity_poly.entity_id
_entity_poly.type
_entity_poly.pdbx_seq_one_letter_code
_entity_poly.pdbx_strand_id
1 'polypeptide(L)'
;MKYVTIYTAEGGVSLGKIDEKGRLVWRSGMRVPVSQPEVRDRILRKGVMRIVKDDGKKYKQIVNELCLPSSYIPPEKKCST
;
A
#
# COMPACT_ATOMS: atom_id res chain seq x y z
N MET A 1 3.34 11.69 -4.17
CA MET A 1 2.81 10.48 -3.48
C MET A 1 3.65 9.28 -3.88
N LYS A 2 4.01 8.41 -2.94
CA LYS A 2 4.86 7.22 -3.21
C LYS A 2 4.16 5.94 -2.76
N TYR A 3 4.40 4.85 -3.48
CA TYR A 3 3.95 3.52 -3.07
C TYR A 3 4.80 3.00 -1.91
N VAL A 4 4.20 2.21 -1.04
CA VAL A 4 4.87 1.61 0.12
C VAL A 4 4.38 0.19 0.33
N THR A 5 5.26 -0.68 0.81
CA THR A 5 4.85 -1.99 1.31
C THR A 5 4.42 -1.87 2.77
N ILE A 6 3.26 -2.41 3.10
CA ILE A 6 2.66 -2.41 4.43
C ILE A 6 2.64 -3.86 4.94
N TYR A 7 3.17 -4.06 6.15
CA TYR A 7 3.00 -5.30 6.90
C TYR A 7 1.91 -5.09 7.95
N THR A 8 0.92 -5.97 7.97
CA THR A 8 -0.17 -5.94 8.96
C THR A 8 0.22 -6.76 10.19
N ALA A 9 -0.44 -6.49 11.32
CA ALA A 9 -0.23 -7.26 12.55
C ALA A 9 -0.60 -8.75 12.40
N GLU A 10 -1.45 -9.08 11.43
CA GLU A 10 -1.89 -10.44 11.11
C GLU A 10 -0.90 -11.20 10.21
N GLY A 11 0.30 -10.65 9.97
CA GLY A 11 1.30 -11.25 9.09
C GLY A 11 1.06 -11.03 7.59
N GLY A 12 0.03 -10.26 7.23
CA GLY A 12 -0.30 -9.94 5.84
C GLY A 12 0.61 -8.86 5.26
N VAL A 13 0.76 -8.90 3.93
CA VAL A 13 1.43 -7.86 3.15
C VAL A 13 0.43 -7.16 2.24
N SER A 14 0.44 -5.83 2.26
CA SER A 14 -0.47 -4.98 1.52
C SER A 14 0.28 -3.83 0.87
N LEU A 15 -0.27 -3.28 -0.20
CA LEU A 15 0.28 -2.10 -0.84
C LEU A 15 -0.42 -0.83 -0.34
N GLY A 16 0.36 0.20 -0.06
CA GLY A 16 -0.14 1.52 0.32
C GLY A 16 0.39 2.64 -0.55
N LYS A 17 -0.19 3.83 -0.38
CA LYS A 17 0.38 5.10 -0.86
C LYS A 17 0.48 6.10 0.28
N ILE A 18 1.62 6.76 0.37
CA ILE A 18 1.85 7.86 1.30
C ILE A 18 1.97 9.20 0.56
N ASP A 19 1.54 10.28 1.22
CA ASP A 19 1.82 11.65 0.80
C ASP A 19 3.23 12.11 1.23
N GLU A 20 3.58 13.34 0.86
CA GLU A 20 4.90 13.93 1.15
C GLU A 20 5.13 14.18 2.64
N LYS A 21 4.04 14.30 3.41
CA LYS A 21 4.08 14.41 4.88
C LYS A 21 4.18 13.03 5.55
N GLY A 22 4.26 11.95 4.77
CA GLY A 22 4.32 10.59 5.28
C GLY A 22 2.97 10.02 5.73
N ARG A 23 1.85 10.67 5.41
CA ARG A 23 0.51 10.20 5.77
C ARG A 23 0.03 9.19 4.75
N LEU A 24 -0.58 8.11 5.22
CA LEU A 24 -1.18 7.07 4.40
C LEU A 24 -2.47 7.62 3.81
N VAL A 25 -2.53 7.69 2.47
CA VAL A 25 -3.68 8.24 1.72
C VAL A 25 -4.50 7.16 1.06
N TRP A 26 -3.94 5.97 0.87
CA TRP A 26 -4.59 4.83 0.24
C TRP A 26 -3.93 3.52 0.68
N ARG A 27 -4.73 2.45 0.75
CA ARG A 27 -4.29 1.08 1.02
C ARG A 27 -5.10 0.13 0.15
N SER A 28 -4.44 -0.89 -0.39
CA SER A 28 -5.10 -1.92 -1.19
C SER A 28 -6.15 -2.64 -0.36
N GLY A 29 -7.36 -2.78 -0.91
CA GLY A 29 -8.52 -3.35 -0.22
C GLY A 29 -9.23 -2.42 0.76
N MET A 30 -8.78 -1.18 0.95
CA MET A 30 -9.42 -0.25 1.89
C MET A 30 -9.51 1.17 1.32
N ARG A 31 -10.72 1.60 0.96
CA ARG A 31 -11.03 2.97 0.54
C ARG A 31 -11.72 3.70 1.69
N VAL A 32 -11.10 4.78 2.18
CA VAL A 32 -11.63 5.58 3.30
C VAL A 32 -12.07 6.95 2.77
N PRO A 33 -13.37 7.18 2.55
CA PRO A 33 -13.90 8.42 1.99
C PRO A 33 -14.06 9.50 3.07
N VAL A 34 -12.95 9.93 3.67
CA VAL A 34 -12.95 11.04 4.64
C VAL A 34 -12.17 12.23 4.09
N SER A 35 -12.72 13.42 4.30
CA SER A 35 -12.15 14.70 3.84
C SER A 35 -10.96 15.12 4.70
N GLN A 36 -10.95 14.75 5.98
CA GLN A 36 -9.88 15.08 6.93
C GLN A 36 -8.68 14.13 6.74
N PRO A 37 -7.50 14.63 6.29
CA PRO A 37 -6.36 13.79 5.97
C PRO A 37 -5.79 13.01 7.18
N GLU A 38 -5.87 13.59 8.37
CA GLU A 38 -5.34 13.00 9.62
C GLU A 38 -6.21 11.84 10.09
N VAL A 39 -7.53 12.01 10.03
CA VAL A 39 -8.49 10.94 10.32
C VAL A 39 -8.31 9.79 9.32
N ARG A 40 -8.11 10.11 8.03
CA ARG A 40 -7.83 9.10 7.00
C ARG A 40 -6.58 8.30 7.31
N ASP A 41 -5.50 8.99 7.65
CA ASP A 41 -4.22 8.36 8.00
C ASP A 41 -4.39 7.43 9.21
N ARG A 42 -5.04 7.90 10.27
CA ARG A 42 -5.30 7.11 11.47
C ARG A 42 -6.11 5.84 11.18
N ILE A 43 -7.15 5.94 10.35
CA ILE A 43 -7.96 4.78 9.95
C ILE A 43 -7.14 3.80 9.12
N LEU A 44 -6.44 4.28 8.09
CA LEU A 44 -5.67 3.42 7.18
C LEU A 44 -4.49 2.73 7.89
N ARG A 45 -3.92 3.37 8.91
CA ARG A 45 -2.86 2.82 9.77
C ARG A 45 -3.37 1.83 10.81
N LYS A 46 -4.67 1.69 11.00
CA LYS A 46 -5.22 0.69 11.93
C LYS A 46 -4.79 -0.72 11.48
N GLY A 47 -4.20 -1.49 12.39
CA GLY A 47 -3.68 -2.83 12.12
C GLY A 47 -2.41 -2.87 11.26
N VAL A 48 -1.77 -1.72 10.99
CA VAL A 48 -0.46 -1.67 10.34
C VAL A 48 0.62 -1.85 11.39
N MET A 49 1.45 -2.87 11.21
CA MET A 49 2.61 -3.13 12.07
C MET A 49 3.85 -2.38 11.56
N ARG A 50 4.07 -2.36 10.24
CA ARG A 50 5.25 -1.75 9.63
C ARG A 50 4.94 -1.19 8.24
N ILE A 51 5.54 -0.04 7.93
CA ILE A 51 5.52 0.56 6.59
C ILE A 51 6.95 0.64 6.08
N VAL A 52 7.18 0.15 4.87
CA VAL A 52 8.48 0.18 4.20
C VAL A 52 8.37 1.07 2.96
N LYS A 53 9.25 2.07 2.88
CA LYS A 53 9.33 3.00 1.74
C LYS A 53 10.19 2.42 0.63
N ASP A 54 9.68 1.40 -0.04
CA ASP A 54 10.37 0.64 -1.09
C ASP A 54 9.66 0.70 -2.45
N ASP A 55 8.80 1.70 -2.66
CA ASP A 55 7.96 1.83 -3.86
C ASP A 55 7.09 0.58 -4.13
N GLY A 56 6.78 -0.21 -3.09
CA GLY A 56 5.99 -1.43 -3.21
C GLY A 56 6.77 -2.63 -3.77
N LYS A 57 8.11 -2.57 -3.82
CA LYS A 57 8.95 -3.65 -4.35
C LYS A 57 8.76 -4.96 -3.61
N LYS A 58 8.79 -4.96 -2.28
CA LYS A 58 8.58 -6.18 -1.48
C LYS A 58 7.18 -6.75 -1.66
N TYR A 59 6.16 -5.89 -1.75
CA TYR A 59 4.81 -6.33 -2.09
C TYR A 59 4.80 -7.10 -3.41
N LYS A 60 5.39 -6.54 -4.49
CA LYS A 60 5.44 -7.22 -5.79
C LYS A 60 6.24 -8.52 -5.76
N GLN A 61 7.37 -8.55 -5.05
CA GLN A 61 8.15 -9.77 -4.87
C GLN A 61 7.30 -10.86 -4.22
N ILE A 62 6.64 -10.56 -3.11
CA ILE A 62 5.79 -11.52 -2.39
C ILE A 62 4.61 -11.98 -3.24
N VAL A 63 3.96 -11.07 -3.96
CA VAL A 63 2.85 -11.42 -4.88
C VAL A 63 3.33 -12.37 -5.99
N ASN A 64 4.53 -12.12 -6.55
CA ASN A 64 5.14 -13.00 -7.55
C ASN A 64 5.54 -14.36 -6.98
N GLU A 65 6.16 -14.40 -5.79
CA GLU A 65 6.55 -15.64 -5.10
C GLU A 65 5.33 -16.50 -4.75
N LEU A 66 4.21 -15.87 -4.40
CA LEU A 66 2.95 -16.56 -4.12
C LEU A 66 2.16 -16.94 -5.38
N CYS A 67 2.69 -16.67 -6.58
CA CYS A 67 2.02 -16.87 -7.87
C CYS A 67 0.59 -16.30 -7.91
N LEU A 68 0.35 -15.19 -7.21
CA LEU A 68 -0.96 -14.57 -7.13
C LEU A 68 -1.32 -13.90 -8.48
N PRO A 69 -2.61 -13.87 -8.85
CA PRO A 69 -3.02 -13.28 -10.11
C PRO A 69 -2.67 -11.79 -10.18
N SER A 70 -2.34 -11.32 -11.39
CA SER A 70 -1.94 -9.94 -11.70
C SER A 70 -2.95 -8.88 -11.23
N SER A 71 -4.21 -9.25 -10.97
CA SER A 71 -5.22 -8.37 -10.36
C SER A 71 -4.84 -7.82 -8.98
N TYR A 72 -3.90 -8.47 -8.27
CA TYR A 72 -3.35 -7.98 -7.00
C TYR A 72 -2.19 -7.00 -7.19
N ILE A 73 -1.63 -6.90 -8.39
CA ILE A 73 -0.61 -5.93 -8.75
C ILE A 73 -1.36 -4.72 -9.32
N PRO A 74 -1.26 -3.53 -8.71
CA PRO A 74 -1.87 -2.35 -9.32
C PRO A 74 -1.26 -2.17 -10.72
N PRO A 75 -2.03 -1.70 -11.70
CA PRO A 75 -1.51 -1.41 -13.02
C PRO A 75 -0.42 -0.34 -12.83
N GLU A 76 0.83 -0.78 -12.88
CA GLU A 76 1.94 0.14 -13.05
C GLU A 76 1.67 0.87 -14.35
N LYS A 77 1.89 2.19 -14.35
CA LYS A 77 1.96 2.92 -15.61
C LYS A 77 2.82 2.08 -16.54
N LYS A 78 2.26 1.73 -17.71
CA LYS A 78 2.99 1.07 -18.79
C LYS A 78 4.35 1.74 -18.85
N CYS A 79 5.44 1.00 -18.67
CA CYS A 79 6.73 1.47 -19.14
C CYS A 79 6.52 1.73 -20.63
N SER A 80 6.47 3.00 -21.02
CA SER A 80 6.50 3.37 -22.43
C SER A 80 7.80 2.83 -22.98
N THR A 81 7.66 1.99 -24.00
CA THR A 81 8.69 1.52 -24.91
C THR A 81 9.51 2.68 -25.47
#